data_AF-A0AB39R8R2-F1
#
_entry.id   AF-A0AB39R8R2-F1
#
_cell.length_a   1.000
_cell.length_b   1.000
_cell.length_c   1.000
_cell.angle_alpha   90.00
_cell.angle_beta   90.00
_cell.angle_gamma   90.00
#
_symmetry.space_group_name_H-M   'P 1'
#
loop_
_entity.id
_entity.type
_entity.pdbx_description
1 polymer ?
#
loop_
_entity_poly.entity_id
_entity_poly.type
_entity_poly.pdbx_seq_one_letter_code
_entity_poly.pdbx_strand_id
1 'polypeptide(L)' 'MLGEFRQVRAKLSVPIAGKSGAEGLTVVESTMDLLWTGQTSRHGNLQETREETVQEAVMAVHLAASLVQFFVSGAVQRS' A
#
# COMPACT_ATOMS: atom_id res chain seq x y z
N MET A 1 7.50 -6.96 -2.48
CA MET A 1 7.16 -5.58 -2.03
C MET A 1 6.58 -5.58 -0.62
N LEU A 2 5.45 -6.24 -0.33
CA LEU A 2 4.90 -6.32 1.04
C LEU A 2 5.84 -7.00 2.05
N GLY A 3 6.54 -8.07 1.64
CA GLY A 3 7.55 -8.73 2.48
C GLY A 3 8.62 -7.75 2.95
N GLU A 4 9.16 -6.94 2.04
CA GLU A 4 10.16 -5.90 2.34
C GLU A 4 9.59 -4.83 3.28
N PHE A 5 8.37 -4.36 3.02
CA PHE A 5 7.72 -3.38 3.90
C PHE A 5 7.61 -3.92 5.34
N ARG A 6 7.16 -5.17 5.51
CA ARG A 6 7.01 -5.80 6.83
C ARG A 6 8.35 -5.91 7.57
N GLN A 7 9.46 -6.13 6.87
CA GLN A 7 10.79 -6.18 7.47
C GLN A 7 11.26 -4.82 8.00
N VAL A 8 10.85 -3.72 7.36
CA VAL A 8 11.25 -2.35 7.76
C VAL A 8 10.19 -1.63 8.60
N ARG A 9 8.98 -2.18 8.72
CA ARG A 9 7.82 -1.57 9.39
C ARG A 9 8.14 -1.00 10.78
N ALA A 10 8.93 -1.72 11.59
CA ALA A 10 9.29 -1.27 12.94
C ALA A 10 10.19 -0.02 12.96
N LYS A 11 10.83 0.30 11.83
CA LYS A 11 11.67 1.49 11.62
C LYS A 11 10.90 2.60 10.91
N LEU A 12 9.59 2.47 10.76
CA LEU A 12 8.75 3.47 10.13
C LEU A 12 7.81 4.10 11.16
N SER A 13 7.46 5.36 10.93
CA SER A 13 6.51 6.09 11.76
C SER A 13 5.64 7.01 10.89
N VAL A 14 4.51 7.41 11.45
CA VAL A 14 3.62 8.43 10.90
C VAL A 14 3.37 9.49 11.99
N PRO A 15 3.28 10.79 11.65
CA PRO A 15 3.10 11.85 12.66
C PRO A 15 1.76 11.80 13.40
N ILE A 16 0.72 11.24 12.76
CA ILE A 16 -0.61 11.14 13.35
C ILE A 16 -0.75 9.78 14.02
N ALA A 17 -0.66 9.77 15.35
CA ALA A 17 -0.98 8.59 16.14
C ALA A 17 -2.50 8.43 16.23
N GLY A 18 -3.00 7.27 15.78
CA GLY A 18 -4.38 6.87 16.05
C GLY A 18 -4.53 6.35 17.48
N LYS A 19 -5.65 5.69 17.78
CA LYS A 19 -5.99 5.22 19.14
C LYS A 19 -4.95 4.23 19.70
N SER A 20 -4.37 3.40 18.84
CA SER A 20 -3.37 2.39 19.17
C SER A 20 -1.95 2.77 18.73
N GLY A 21 -1.80 3.88 18.01
CA GLY A 21 -0.53 4.36 17.45
C GLY A 21 -0.06 3.61 16.20
N ALA A 22 -0.82 2.63 15.71
CA ALA A 22 -0.45 1.81 14.55
C ALA A 22 -1.27 2.10 13.30
N GLU A 23 -2.39 2.82 13.42
CA GLU A 23 -3.40 2.97 12.38
C GLU A 23 -2.84 3.55 11.08
N GLY A 24 -1.99 4.57 11.18
CA GLY A 24 -1.41 5.20 9.99
C GLY A 24 -0.57 4.24 9.15
N LEU A 25 0.27 3.41 9.79
CA LEU A 25 1.04 2.39 9.08
C LEU A 25 0.15 1.24 8.58
N THR A 26 -0.92 0.90 9.31
CA THR A 26 -1.91 -0.09 8.85
C THR A 26 -2.62 0.36 7.58
N VAL A 27 -2.91 1.66 7.41
CA VAL A 27 -3.48 2.21 6.16
C VAL A 27 -2.50 2.04 5.00
N VAL A 28 -1.21 2.31 5.21
CA VAL A 28 -0.15 2.11 4.20
C VAL A 28 -0.05 0.64 3.81
N GLU A 29 0.02 -0.27 4.79
CA GLU A 29 0.06 -1.72 4.52
C GLU A 29 -1.16 -2.21 3.76
N SER A 30 -2.36 -1.82 4.19
CA SER A 30 -3.62 -2.22 3.54
C SER A 30 -3.69 -1.72 2.10
N THR A 31 -3.17 -0.52 1.83
CA THR A 31 -3.14 0.04 0.47
C THR A 31 -2.16 -0.71 -0.42
N MET A 32 -0.97 -1.06 0.10
CA MET A 32 -0.01 -1.88 -0.63
C MET A 32 -0.57 -3.29 -0.90
N ASP A 33 -1.27 -3.88 0.08
CA ASP A 33 -1.91 -5.19 -0.04
C ASP A 33 -3.03 -5.18 -1.09
N LEU A 34 -3.86 -4.13 -1.11
CA LEU A 34 -4.92 -3.96 -2.11
C LEU A 34 -4.35 -3.85 -3.54
N LEU A 35 -3.25 -3.10 -3.73
CA LEU A 35 -2.58 -3.02 -5.04
C LEU A 35 -1.99 -4.37 -5.46
N TRP A 36 -1.43 -5.13 -4.52
CA TRP A 36 -0.78 -6.41 -4.80
C TRP A 36 -1.77 -7.54 -5.06
N THR A 37 -2.89 -7.59 -4.32
CA THR A 37 -3.87 -8.68 -4.39
C THR A 37 -5.03 -8.38 -5.32
N GLY A 38 -5.39 -7.10 -5.50
CA GLY A 38 -6.52 -6.66 -6.32
C GLY A 38 -6.25 -6.59 -7.83
N GLN A 39 -5.02 -6.82 -8.27
CA GLN A 39 -4.61 -6.80 -9.69
C GLN A 39 -4.06 -8.17 -10.09
N THR A 40 -4.93 -9.17 -10.10
CA THR A 40 -4.55 -10.59 -10.30
C THR A 40 -3.89 -10.85 -11.65
N SER A 41 -4.16 -10.00 -12.65
CA SER A 41 -3.53 -10.07 -13.98
C SER A 41 -2.01 -9.87 -13.96
N ARG A 42 -1.50 -9.12 -12.99
CA ARG A 42 -0.10 -8.64 -12.96
C ARG A 42 0.84 -9.52 -12.14
N HIS A 43 0.28 -10.44 -11.36
CA HIS A 43 1.02 -11.14 -10.31
C HIS A 43 1.05 -12.66 -10.45
N GLY A 44 0.47 -13.22 -11.52
CA GLY A 44 0.55 -14.65 -11.82
C GLY A 44 0.10 -15.53 -10.65
N ASN A 45 -0.79 -15.01 -9.80
CA ASN A 45 -1.32 -15.74 -8.66
C ASN A 45 -2.22 -16.89 -9.17
N LEU A 46 -2.44 -17.90 -8.31
CA LEU A 46 -3.26 -19.08 -8.58
C LEU A 46 -4.76 -18.79 -8.82
N GLN A 47 -5.16 -17.52 -8.91
CA GLN A 47 -6.52 -17.12 -9.24
C GLN A 47 -6.64 -16.82 -10.73
N GLU A 48 -7.82 -17.06 -11.28
CA GLU A 48 -8.12 -16.77 -12.68
C GLU A 48 -7.83 -15.28 -12.95
N THR A 49 -6.96 -15.04 -13.94
CA THR A 49 -6.70 -13.70 -14.42
C THR A 49 -7.97 -13.20 -15.09
N ARG A 50 -8.49 -12.07 -14.62
CA ARG A 50 -9.61 -11.37 -15.27
C ARG A 50 -9.14 -10.04 -15.82
N GLU A 51 -9.90 -9.53 -16.77
CA GLU A 51 -9.75 -8.14 -17.21
C GLU A 51 -10.09 -7.19 -16.05
N GLU A 52 -9.25 -6.16 -15.92
CA GLU A 52 -9.46 -5.06 -14.99
C GLU A 52 -10.41 -4.05 -15.64
N THR A 53 -11.37 -3.54 -14.86
CA THR A 53 -12.21 -2.44 -15.30
C THR A 53 -11.41 -1.13 -15.35
N VAL A 54 -11.87 -0.17 -16.13
CA VAL A 54 -11.26 1.18 -16.18
C VAL A 54 -11.24 1.82 -14.78
N GLN A 55 -12.30 1.63 -14.00
CA GLN A 55 -12.41 2.15 -12.64
C GLN A 55 -11.35 1.56 -11.71
N GLU A 56 -11.10 0.25 -11.81
CA GLU A 56 -10.04 -0.42 -11.04
C GLU A 56 -8.66 0.10 -11.42
N ALA A 57 -8.38 0.23 -12.72
CA ALA A 57 -7.12 0.77 -13.20
C ALA A 57 -6.88 2.21 -12.71
N VAL A 58 -7.91 3.07 -12.77
CA VAL A 58 -7.85 4.45 -12.27
C VAL A 58 -7.57 4.45 -10.75
N MET A 59 -8.30 3.65 -9.98
CA MET A 59 -8.08 3.54 -8.54
C MET A 59 -6.65 3.07 -8.21
N ALA A 60 -6.15 2.06 -8.92
CA ALA A 60 -4.80 1.54 -8.71
C ALA A 60 -3.73 2.63 -8.93
N VAL A 61 -3.87 3.46 -9.97
CA VAL A 61 -2.96 4.59 -10.22
C VAL A 61 -3.02 5.60 -9.07
N HIS A 62 -4.21 5.97 -8.60
CA HIS A 62 -4.35 6.94 -7.51
C HIS A 62 -3.81 6.42 -6.18
N LEU A 63 -4.01 5.14 -5.86
CA LEU A 63 -3.45 4.51 -4.66
C LEU A 63 -1.93 4.45 -4.73
N ALA A 64 -1.36 4.07 -5.88
CA ALA A 64 0.08 4.04 -6.09
C ALA A 64 0.71 5.44 -5.95
N ALA A 65 0.10 6.46 -6.56
CA ALA A 65 0.55 7.84 -6.44
C ALA A 65 0.46 8.36 -5.00
N SER A 66 -0.60 8.01 -4.27
CA SER A 66 -0.78 8.38 -2.87
C SER A 66 0.29 7.76 -1.96
N LEU A 67 0.61 6.48 -2.17
CA LEU A 67 1.71 5.81 -1.45
C LEU A 67 3.03 6.53 -1.69
N VAL A 68 3.38 6.81 -2.95
CA VAL A 68 4.60 7.58 -3.28
C VAL A 68 4.61 8.92 -2.56
N GLN A 69 3.48 9.64 -2.60
CA GLN A 69 3.36 10.94 -1.95
C GLN A 69 3.55 10.84 -0.43
N PHE A 70 3.04 9.81 0.24
CA PHE A 70 3.25 9.62 1.68
C PHE A 70 4.74 9.49 2.04
N PHE A 71 5.53 8.76 1.26
CA PHE A 71 6.97 8.63 1.53
C PHE A 71 7.75 9.89 1.15
N VAL A 72 7.48 10.47 -0.03
CA VAL A 72 8.24 11.64 -0.53
C VAL A 72 7.97 12.89 0.28
N SER A 73 6.73 13.08 0.77
CA SER A 73 6.40 14.20 1.65
C SER A 73 6.91 14.03 3.09
N GLY A 74 7.40 12.85 3.46
CA GLY A 74 7.71 12.53 4.85
C GLY A 74 6.48 12.35 5.72
N ALA A 75 5.30 12.06 5.17
CA ALA A 75 4.14 11.62 5.97
C ALA A 75 4.38 10.21 6.55
N VAL A 76 5.19 9.39 5.86
CA VAL A 76 5.82 8.18 6.41
C VAL A 76 7.31 8.46 6.51
N GLN A 77 7.87 8.30 7.70
CA GLN A 77 9.26 8.61 8.00
C GLN A 77 9.98 7.39 8.53
N ARG A 78 11.31 7.38 8.41
CA ARG A 78 12.16 6.41 9.08
C ARG A 78 12.49 6.91 10.47
N SER A 79 12.23 6.09 11.49
CA SER A 79 12.63 6.34 12.89
C SER A 79 14.06 5.91 13.18
#